data_AF-A0A9P6DPE9-F1
#
_entry.id   AF-A0A9P6DPE9-F1
#
_cell.length_a   1.000
_cell.length_b   1.000
_cell.length_c   1.000
_cell.angle_alpha   90.00
_cell.angle_beta   90.00
_cell.angle_gamma   90.00
#
_symmetry.space_group_name_H-M   'P 1'
#
loop_
_entity.id
_entity.type
_entity.pdbx_description
1 polymer ?
#
loop_
_entity_poly.entity_id
_entity_poly.type
_entity_poly.pdbx_seq_one_letter_code
_entity_poly.pdbx_strand_id
1 'polypeptide(L)'
;MASSLSSECTPLKLKYDACFNSWFEGYLEPITPSGAPLSAAAVQQRNKDKAEEYDRKCGQVWKTYRECVQKAVTNKNLDQLLKEAREDNPLKDPPPPPGKNRRASRDRPRLANCTLSMLFVMYAAFKWSRRSNSMLRCIP
;
A
#
# COMPACT_ATOMS: atom_id res chain seq x y z
N MET A 1 -32.46 3.58 2.21
CA MET A 1 -31.17 4.25 2.49
C MET A 1 -30.78 3.95 3.93
N ALA A 2 -29.48 3.83 4.22
CA ALA A 2 -29.00 3.53 5.57
C ALA A 2 -28.95 4.79 6.46
N SER A 3 -29.17 4.63 7.77
CA SER A 3 -28.95 5.68 8.76
C SER A 3 -27.45 5.92 9.00
N SER A 4 -27.10 7.10 9.49
CA SER A 4 -25.71 7.41 9.89
C SER A 4 -25.41 6.88 11.31
N LEU A 5 -24.13 6.94 11.72
CA LEU A 5 -23.65 6.57 13.06
C LEU A 5 -24.28 7.43 14.17
N SER A 6 -24.59 8.69 13.86
CA SER A 6 -25.38 9.60 14.69
C SER A 6 -26.64 10.00 13.94
N SER A 7 -27.77 10.08 14.64
CA SER A 7 -29.07 10.46 14.05
C SER A 7 -29.00 11.86 13.44
N GLU A 8 -28.25 12.79 14.05
CA GLU A 8 -28.05 14.16 13.59
C GLU A 8 -27.40 14.24 12.18
N CYS A 9 -26.57 13.26 11.83
CA CYS A 9 -25.85 13.22 10.55
C CYS A 9 -26.66 12.51 9.45
N THR A 10 -27.78 11.87 9.78
CA THR A 10 -28.60 11.13 8.81
C THR A 10 -29.17 12.00 7.69
N PRO A 11 -29.74 13.20 7.92
CA PRO A 11 -30.20 14.05 6.80
C PRO A 11 -29.07 14.50 5.88
N LEU A 12 -27.86 14.72 6.41
CA LEU A 12 -26.67 15.05 5.61
C LEU A 12 -26.22 13.85 4.78
N LYS A 13 -26.25 12.65 5.37
CA LYS A 13 -25.95 11.40 4.67
C LYS A 13 -26.88 11.18 3.48
N LEU A 14 -28.18 11.35 3.66
CA LEU A 14 -29.16 11.13 2.58
C LEU A 14 -28.92 12.07 1.39
N LYS A 15 -28.60 13.35 1.67
CA LYS A 15 -28.25 14.32 0.62
C LYS A 15 -26.96 13.95 -0.10
N TYR A 16 -25.94 13.53 0.67
CA TYR A 16 -24.67 13.07 0.11
C TYR A 16 -24.85 11.82 -0.75
N ASP A 17 -25.51 10.78 -0.23
CA ASP A 17 -25.73 9.50 -0.90
C ASP A 17 -26.48 9.71 -2.22
N ALA A 18 -27.51 10.57 -2.24
CA ALA A 18 -28.24 10.90 -3.47
C ALA A 18 -27.35 11.56 -4.54
N CYS A 19 -26.51 12.53 -4.15
CA CYS A 19 -25.57 13.18 -5.06
C CYS A 19 -24.51 12.20 -5.58
N PHE A 20 -23.92 11.43 -4.66
CA PHE A 20 -22.89 10.46 -4.96
C PHE A 20 -23.40 9.38 -5.92
N ASN A 21 -24.57 8.80 -5.67
CA ASN A 21 -25.12 7.75 -6.53
C ASN A 21 -25.34 8.23 -7.96
N SER A 22 -25.91 9.44 -8.13
CA SER A 22 -26.09 10.04 -9.46
C SER A 22 -24.77 10.28 -10.19
N TRP A 23 -23.73 10.74 -9.49
CA TRP A 23 -22.40 10.88 -10.08
C TRP A 23 -21.74 9.52 -10.37
N PHE A 24 -21.94 8.54 -9.48
CA PHE A 24 -21.29 7.22 -9.53
C PHE A 24 -21.79 6.37 -10.69
N GLU A 25 -23.08 6.44 -11.02
CA GLU A 25 -23.64 5.77 -12.21
C GLU A 25 -22.88 6.16 -13.49
N GLY A 26 -22.68 7.46 -13.73
CA GLY A 26 -21.90 7.95 -14.87
C GLY A 26 -20.39 7.70 -14.76
N TYR A 27 -19.86 7.45 -13.55
CA TYR A 27 -18.48 7.04 -13.37
C TYR A 27 -18.24 5.59 -13.81
N LEU A 28 -19.22 4.71 -13.54
CA LEU A 28 -19.19 3.27 -13.87
C LEU A 28 -19.39 2.96 -15.36
N GLU A 29 -19.88 3.91 -16.15
CA GLU A 29 -20.08 3.70 -17.59
C GLU A 29 -18.77 3.28 -18.30
N PRO A 30 -18.82 2.25 -19.17
CA PRO A 30 -17.66 1.78 -19.90
C PRO A 30 -17.02 2.92 -20.71
N ILE A 31 -15.71 3.05 -20.59
CA ILE A 31 -14.98 4.13 -21.26
C ILE A 31 -14.91 3.91 -22.78
N THR A 32 -15.21 2.69 -23.25
CA THR A 32 -15.40 2.38 -24.67
C THR A 32 -16.71 1.62 -24.89
N PRO A 33 -17.55 2.03 -25.86
CA PRO A 33 -18.72 1.26 -26.25
C PRO A 33 -18.35 -0.05 -26.99
N SER A 34 -17.10 -0.20 -27.44
CA SER A 34 -16.61 -1.26 -28.33
C SER A 34 -15.52 -2.16 -27.74
N GLY A 35 -15.17 -2.02 -26.45
CA GLY A 35 -14.15 -2.85 -25.80
C GLY A 35 -12.71 -2.61 -26.28
N ALA A 36 -12.48 -1.58 -27.11
CA ALA A 36 -11.15 -1.20 -27.54
C ALA A 36 -10.30 -0.69 -26.34
N PRO A 37 -9.00 -1.03 -26.26
CA PRO A 37 -8.13 -0.52 -25.20
C PRO A 37 -7.90 0.98 -25.36
N LEU A 38 -8.24 1.75 -24.32
CA LEU A 38 -7.87 3.15 -24.24
C LEU A 38 -6.42 3.29 -23.79
N SER A 39 -5.78 4.38 -24.21
CA SER A 39 -4.47 4.75 -23.69
C SER A 39 -4.55 5.05 -22.19
N ALA A 40 -3.49 4.73 -21.46
CA ALA A 40 -3.39 5.07 -20.04
C ALA A 40 -3.62 6.59 -19.79
N ALA A 41 -3.17 7.44 -20.72
CA ALA A 41 -3.38 8.88 -20.67
C ALA A 41 -4.87 9.26 -20.77
N ALA A 42 -5.63 8.64 -21.68
CA ALA A 42 -7.06 8.91 -21.82
C ALA A 42 -7.85 8.46 -20.57
N VAL A 43 -7.50 7.30 -20.00
CA VAL A 43 -8.10 6.82 -18.73
C VAL A 43 -7.79 7.78 -17.59
N GLN A 44 -6.53 8.21 -17.48
CA GLN A 44 -6.14 9.15 -16.44
C GLN A 44 -6.88 10.49 -16.57
N GLN A 45 -7.03 11.01 -17.80
CA GLN A 45 -7.75 12.26 -18.02
C GLN A 45 -9.21 12.14 -17.60
N ARG A 46 -9.91 11.08 -18.01
CA ARG A 46 -11.29 10.83 -17.56
C ARG A 46 -11.41 10.79 -16.04
N ASN A 47 -10.46 10.13 -15.36
CA ASN A 47 -10.48 10.03 -13.90
C ASN A 47 -10.33 11.42 -13.24
N LYS A 48 -9.51 12.31 -13.82
CA LYS A 48 -9.39 13.70 -13.38
C LYS A 48 -10.69 14.47 -13.62
N ASP A 49 -11.22 14.43 -14.84
CA ASP A 49 -12.45 15.15 -15.21
C ASP A 49 -13.63 14.73 -14.32
N LYS A 50 -13.76 13.42 -14.06
CA LYS A 50 -14.78 12.88 -13.16
C LYS A 50 -14.56 13.30 -11.70
N ALA A 51 -13.31 13.42 -11.25
CA ALA A 51 -13.01 13.92 -9.91
C ALA A 51 -13.37 15.41 -9.76
N GLU A 52 -13.10 16.23 -10.79
CA GLU A 52 -13.50 17.65 -10.81
C GLU A 52 -15.03 17.79 -10.86
N GLU A 53 -15.71 16.94 -11.65
CA GLU A 53 -17.16 16.87 -11.69
C GLU A 53 -17.74 16.55 -10.31
N TYR A 54 -17.15 15.57 -9.60
CA TYR A 54 -17.54 15.21 -8.24
C TYR A 54 -17.36 16.37 -7.27
N ASP A 55 -16.21 17.04 -7.28
CA ASP A 55 -15.94 18.13 -6.33
C ASP A 55 -16.93 19.29 -6.52
N ARG A 56 -17.22 19.64 -7.78
CA ARG A 56 -18.19 20.68 -8.11
C ARG A 56 -19.62 20.32 -7.69
N LYS A 57 -20.05 19.06 -7.89
CA LYS A 57 -21.44 18.64 -7.62
C LYS A 57 -21.67 18.25 -6.17
N CYS A 58 -20.80 17.42 -5.62
CA CYS A 58 -20.99 16.74 -4.33
C CYS A 58 -19.96 17.14 -3.27
N GLY A 59 -18.89 17.86 -3.64
CA GLY A 59 -17.77 18.16 -2.74
C GLY A 59 -18.17 18.91 -1.47
N GLN A 60 -19.04 19.92 -1.58
CA GLN A 60 -19.50 20.67 -0.41
C GLN A 60 -20.42 19.84 0.49
N VAL A 61 -21.35 19.07 -0.09
CA VAL A 61 -22.26 18.19 0.65
C VAL A 61 -21.45 17.13 1.41
N TRP A 62 -20.45 16.56 0.75
CA TRP A 62 -19.54 15.61 1.35
C TRP A 62 -18.75 16.19 2.53
N LYS A 63 -18.19 17.40 2.40
CA LYS A 63 -17.46 18.07 3.50
C LYS A 63 -18.33 18.20 4.74
N THR A 64 -19.55 18.72 4.58
CA THR A 64 -20.49 18.89 5.70
C THR A 64 -20.89 17.57 6.38
N TYR A 65 -21.16 16.52 5.58
CA TYR A 65 -21.47 15.20 6.10
C TYR A 65 -20.26 14.58 6.83
N ARG A 66 -19.07 14.67 6.23
CA ARG A 66 -17.81 14.15 6.78
C ARG A 66 -17.52 14.78 8.14
N GLU A 67 -17.65 16.10 8.27
CA GLU A 67 -17.44 16.81 9.53
C GLU A 67 -18.39 16.33 10.64
N CYS A 68 -19.66 16.13 10.31
CA CYS A 68 -20.65 15.58 11.25
C CYS A 68 -20.27 14.18 11.72
N VAL A 69 -19.93 13.29 10.78
CA VAL A 69 -19.53 11.91 11.10
C VAL A 69 -18.24 11.89 11.91
N GLN A 70 -17.25 12.72 11.55
CA GLN A 70 -15.98 12.74 12.26
C GLN A 70 -16.15 13.14 13.72
N LYS A 71 -17.03 14.11 14.02
CA LYS A 71 -17.41 14.44 15.40
C LYS A 71 -18.03 13.24 16.13
N ALA A 72 -18.95 12.53 15.47
CA ALA A 72 -19.58 11.35 16.06
C ALA A 72 -18.59 10.18 16.30
N VAL A 73 -17.59 10.01 15.42
CA VAL A 73 -16.52 9.02 15.57
C VAL A 73 -15.65 9.36 16.78
N THR A 74 -15.26 10.62 16.92
CA THR A 74 -14.47 11.10 18.07
C THR A 74 -15.23 10.98 19.39
N ASN A 75 -16.52 11.34 19.42
CA ASN A 75 -17.36 11.18 20.61
C ASN A 75 -17.50 9.71 21.04
N LYS A 76 -17.29 8.76 20.14
CA LYS A 76 -17.31 7.31 20.42
C LYS A 76 -15.93 6.71 20.67
N ASN A 77 -14.87 7.53 20.69
CA ASN A 77 -13.48 7.10 20.88
C ASN A 77 -13.01 6.04 19.85
N LEU A 78 -13.52 6.12 18.61
CA LEU A 78 -13.19 5.17 17.55
C LEU A 78 -12.03 5.64 16.65
N ASP A 79 -11.52 6.85 16.85
CA ASP A 79 -10.54 7.48 15.94
C ASP A 79 -9.28 6.65 15.73
N GLN A 80 -8.68 6.15 16.82
CA GLN A 80 -7.44 5.39 16.75
C GLN A 80 -7.63 4.08 15.97
N LEU A 81 -8.71 3.36 16.26
CA LEU A 81 -9.05 2.11 15.56
C LEU A 81 -9.34 2.34 14.08
N LEU A 82 -10.06 3.42 13.74
CA LEU A 82 -10.30 3.77 12.33
C LEU A 82 -9.02 4.18 11.61
N LYS A 83 -8.11 4.87 12.30
CA LYS A 83 -6.83 5.29 11.72
C LYS A 83 -5.98 4.07 11.38
N GLU A 84 -5.80 3.15 12.34
CA GLU A 84 -5.05 1.91 12.13
C GLU A 84 -5.65 1.09 10.97
N ALA A 85 -6.96 0.89 10.97
CA ALA A 85 -7.63 0.13 9.91
C ALA A 85 -7.55 0.78 8.51
N ARG A 86 -7.36 2.11 8.43
CA ARG A 86 -7.16 2.83 7.16
C ARG A 86 -5.71 2.76 6.66
N GLU A 87 -4.75 2.61 7.57
CA GLU A 87 -3.34 2.45 7.24
C GLU A 87 -3.02 1.02 6.79
N ASP A 88 -3.80 0.04 7.27
CA ASP A 88 -3.78 -1.33 6.79
C ASP A 88 -4.19 -1.37 5.30
N ASN A 89 -3.21 -1.63 4.42
CA ASN A 89 -3.41 -1.80 2.99
C ASN A 89 -3.31 -3.28 2.61
N PRO A 90 -4.41 -4.05 2.68
CA PRO A 90 -4.39 -5.51 2.54
C PRO A 90 -4.16 -6.00 1.10
N LEU A 91 -4.17 -5.15 0.07
CA LEU A 91 -4.17 -5.56 -1.34
C LEU A 91 -2.92 -5.11 -2.12
N LYS A 92 -1.75 -5.07 -1.48
CA LYS A 92 -0.50 -4.70 -2.17
C LYS A 92 0.02 -5.79 -3.11
N ASP A 93 -0.16 -7.05 -2.74
CA ASP A 93 0.38 -8.18 -3.51
C ASP A 93 -0.76 -8.90 -4.24
N PRO A 94 -0.65 -9.11 -5.57
CA PRO A 94 -1.58 -9.98 -6.26
C PRO A 94 -1.50 -11.41 -5.66
N PRO A 95 -2.61 -12.16 -5.62
CA PRO A 95 -2.56 -13.55 -5.21
C PRO A 95 -1.51 -14.28 -6.08
N PRO A 96 -0.71 -15.18 -5.47
CA PRO A 96 0.26 -15.94 -6.25
C PRO A 96 -0.49 -16.70 -7.35
N PRO A 97 0.07 -16.79 -8.56
CA PRO A 97 -0.56 -17.54 -9.63
C PRO A 97 -0.84 -18.98 -9.17
N PRO A 98 -2.03 -19.55 -9.46
CA PRO A 98 -2.35 -20.91 -9.08
C PRO A 98 -1.31 -21.86 -9.69
N GLY A 99 -0.69 -22.69 -8.86
CA GLY A 99 0.33 -23.66 -9.30
C GLY A 99 1.77 -23.38 -8.82
N LYS A 100 2.04 -22.27 -8.12
CA LYS A 100 3.30 -22.14 -7.37
C LYS A 100 3.12 -22.68 -5.96
N ASN A 101 3.40 -23.97 -5.78
CA ASN A 101 3.58 -24.59 -4.46
C ASN A 101 4.49 -23.69 -3.61
N ARG A 102 3.93 -22.95 -2.64
CA ARG A 102 4.70 -22.25 -1.60
C ARG A 102 5.23 -23.28 -0.63
N ARG A 103 6.26 -24.03 -1.05
CA ARG A 103 7.16 -24.72 -0.13
C ARG A 103 8.39 -23.83 0.08
N ALA A 104 8.16 -22.67 0.72
CA ALA A 104 9.24 -21.79 1.24
C ALA A 104 8.64 -20.69 2.13
N SER A 105 7.89 -21.05 3.19
CA SER A 105 7.67 -20.15 4.33
C SER A 105 7.35 -20.96 5.58
N ARG A 106 8.29 -21.82 5.95
CA ARG A 106 8.52 -22.26 7.32
C ARG A 106 10.01 -22.63 7.36
N ASP A 107 10.73 -22.08 8.32
CA ASP A 107 12.18 -22.13 8.48
C ASP A 107 12.97 -21.11 7.64
N ARG A 108 12.93 -19.85 8.10
CA ARG A 108 14.06 -18.95 7.97
C ARG A 108 14.95 -19.19 9.21
N PRO A 109 16.00 -20.04 9.18
CA PRO A 109 17.01 -19.99 10.22
C PRO A 109 17.69 -18.64 10.12
N ARG A 110 17.74 -17.95 11.26
CA ARG A 110 18.47 -16.73 11.53
C ARG A 110 19.88 -16.86 10.90
N LEU A 111 20.16 -16.12 9.82
CA LEU A 111 21.51 -15.95 9.28
C LEU A 111 22.34 -15.23 10.35
N ALA A 112 22.86 -15.99 11.29
CA ALA A 112 23.95 -15.58 12.15
C ALA A 112 25.22 -15.60 11.30
N ASN A 113 25.72 -14.42 10.95
CA ASN A 113 27.14 -14.08 10.83
C ASN A 113 28.12 -15.24 10.50
N CYS A 114 28.20 -15.62 9.21
CA CYS A 114 29.31 -16.45 8.69
C CYS A 114 30.30 -15.67 7.79
N THR A 115 30.15 -14.36 7.65
CA THR A 115 31.09 -13.54 6.85
C THR A 115 32.42 -13.27 7.56
N LEU A 116 32.47 -13.36 8.90
CA LEU A 116 33.70 -13.12 9.66
C LEU A 116 34.71 -14.29 9.58
N SER A 117 34.25 -15.50 9.25
CA SER A 117 35.13 -16.68 9.20
C SER A 117 36.00 -16.72 7.94
N MET A 118 35.46 -16.33 6.77
CA MET A 118 36.27 -16.30 5.53
C MET A 118 37.35 -15.21 5.55
N LEU A 119 37.06 -14.04 6.14
CA LEU A 119 38.08 -13.01 6.30
C LEU A 119 39.19 -13.45 7.25
N PHE A 120 38.87 -14.15 8.34
CA PHE A 120 39.90 -14.70 9.25
C PHE A 120 40.78 -15.75 8.58
N VAL A 121 40.20 -16.66 7.77
CA VAL A 121 40.96 -17.69 7.04
C VAL A 121 41.86 -17.07 5.97
N MET A 122 41.35 -16.07 5.22
CA MET A 122 42.16 -15.33 4.24
C MET A 122 43.28 -14.52 4.90
N TYR A 123 43.00 -13.87 6.04
CA TYR A 123 44.02 -13.10 6.77
C TYR A 123 45.08 -14.01 7.40
N ALA A 124 44.70 -15.18 7.91
CA ALA A 124 45.64 -16.19 8.42
C ALA A 124 46.51 -16.79 7.30
N ALA A 125 45.93 -17.07 6.12
CA ALA A 125 46.68 -17.54 4.95
C ALA A 125 47.67 -16.48 4.44
N PHE A 126 47.26 -15.21 4.38
CA PHE A 126 48.12 -14.11 3.99
C PHE A 126 49.26 -13.88 5.00
N LYS A 127 48.99 -13.99 6.31
CA LYS A 127 50.00 -13.82 7.36
C LYS A 127 50.95 -15.02 7.48
N TRP A 128 50.50 -16.24 7.15
CA TRP A 128 51.38 -17.41 7.06
C TRP A 128 52.30 -17.34 5.84
N SER A 129 51.78 -16.90 4.67
CA SER A 129 52.59 -16.66 3.47
C SER A 129 53.68 -15.59 3.70
N ARG A 130 53.36 -14.53 4.46
CA ARG A 130 54.33 -13.46 4.77
C ARG A 130 55.38 -13.83 5.84
N ARG A 131 55.12 -14.84 6.69
CA ARG A 131 56.08 -15.30 7.71
C ARG A 131 57.01 -16.41 7.20
N SER A 132 56.65 -17.10 6.12
CA SER A 132 57.51 -18.13 5.52
C SER A 132 58.58 -17.57 4.56
N ASN A 133 58.45 -16.31 4.11
CA ASN A 133 59.38 -15.68 3.16
C ASN A 133 60.49 -14.84 3.83
N SER A 134 60.63 -14.90 5.16
CA SER A 134 61.72 -14.25 5.92
C SER A 134 62.73 -15.25 6.52
N MET A 135 62.69 -16.53 6.13
CA MET A 135 63.61 -17.58 6.63
C MET A 135 64.39 -18.30 5.52
N LEU A 136 64.45 -17.78 4.29
CA LEU A 136 65.27 -18.32 3.20
C LEU A 136 66.10 -17.23 2.50
N ARG A 137 66.94 -16.53 3.26
CA ARG A 137 68.20 -15.95 2.77
C ARG A 137 69.32 -16.24 3.77
N CYS A 138 69.67 -17.52 3.86
CA CYS A 138 70.98 -17.97 4.31
C CYS A 138 71.64 -18.71 3.15
N ILE A 139 72.69 -18.07 2.58
CA ILE A 139 73.98 -18.67 2.17
C ILE A 139 73.96 -19.51 0.85
N PRO A 140 75.02 -19.47 0.02
CA PRO A 140 76.37 -18.91 0.25
C PRO A 140 76.70 -17.62 -0.51
#